data_AF-A0A7C3BU37-F1
#
_entry.id   AF-A0A7C3BU37-F1
#
_cell.length_a   1.000
_cell.length_b   1.000
_cell.length_c   1.000
_cell.angle_alpha   90.00
_cell.angle_beta   90.00
_cell.angle_gamma   90.00
#
_symmetry.space_group_name_H-M   'P 1'
#
loop_
_entity.id
_entity.type
_entity.pdbx_description
1 polymer ?
#
loop_
_entity_poly.entity_id
_entity_poly.type
_entity_poly.pdbx_seq_one_letter_code
_entity_poly.pdbx_strand_id
1 'polypeptide(L)'
;MVRQLRAALNRGENYDLILVMDDLDCHVAEEREKLFRDTINAVLGEFPDMQSDRMVIGFAAPEIEAWLIADWSNTFAKDLDFRAHHGAMRHCLASQHNVSFAEPENFSTLDEKKDACEEKLSALIMEAALDEANVHYSKAVHTPRLLQEMLVPVVIGKCPLFRQWYRELEKFIPQEQ
;
A
#
# COMPACT_ATOMS: atom_id res chain seq x y z
N MET A 1 12.28 3.54 10.45
CA MET A 1 11.30 4.44 11.10
C MET A 1 11.77 4.96 12.48
N VAL A 2 11.71 4.19 13.56
CA VAL A 2 11.93 4.63 14.96
C VAL A 2 13.20 5.46 15.20
N ARG A 3 14.34 5.00 14.67
CA ARG A 3 15.62 5.70 14.82
C ARG A 3 15.59 7.10 14.23
N GLN A 4 14.90 7.29 13.10
CA GLN A 4 14.79 8.59 12.44
C GLN A 4 13.85 9.51 13.20
N LEU A 5 12.71 8.99 13.68
CA LEU A 5 11.78 9.75 14.53
C LEU A 5 12.50 10.26 15.78
N ARG A 6 13.14 9.37 16.55
CA ARG A 6 13.90 9.77 17.75
C ARG A 6 14.98 10.79 17.42
N ALA A 7 15.69 10.63 16.30
CA ALA A 7 16.71 11.58 15.88
C ALA A 7 16.15 12.96 15.53
N ALA A 8 14.96 13.05 14.92
CA ALA A 8 14.28 14.31 14.62
C ALA A 8 13.82 15.03 15.89
N LEU A 9 13.17 14.31 16.82
CA LEU A 9 12.73 14.87 18.09
C LEU A 9 13.90 15.37 18.94
N ASN A 10 15.02 14.63 18.95
CA ASN A 10 16.26 15.08 19.61
C ASN A 10 16.85 16.38 19.02
N ARG A 11 16.54 16.72 17.76
CA ARG A 11 16.92 18.01 17.15
C ARG A 11 15.93 19.13 17.44
N GLY A 12 14.85 18.86 18.17
CA GLY A 12 13.79 19.82 18.44
C GLY A 12 12.84 20.03 17.26
N GLU A 13 12.77 19.08 16.31
CA GLU A 13 11.79 19.14 15.23
C GLU A 13 10.38 18.87 15.75
N ASN A 14 9.42 19.71 15.36
CA ASN A 14 8.00 19.54 15.69
C ASN A 14 7.26 18.80 14.57
N TYR A 15 6.10 18.24 14.89
CA TYR A 15 5.24 17.56 13.92
C TYR A 15 3.77 17.86 14.17
N ASP A 16 2.99 17.96 13.09
CA ASP A 16 1.52 18.11 13.14
C ASP A 16 0.79 16.76 13.04
N LEU A 17 1.41 15.79 12.37
CA LEU A 17 0.88 14.46 12.09
C LEU A 17 2.02 13.45 11.94
N ILE A 18 1.88 12.28 12.56
CA ILE A 18 2.67 11.10 12.25
C ILE A 18 1.87 10.23 11.29
N LEU A 19 2.34 10.11 10.05
CA LEU A 19 1.77 9.21 9.05
C LEU A 19 2.70 8.02 8.83
N VAL A 20 2.17 6.82 9.01
CA VAL A 20 2.84 5.56 8.69
C VAL A 20 2.07 4.87 7.59
N MET A 21 2.79 4.44 6.55
CA MET A 21 2.29 3.59 5.49
C MET A 21 3.36 2.54 5.19
N ASP A 22 2.97 1.27 5.20
CA ASP A 22 3.85 0.14 4.95
C ASP A 22 3.09 -0.95 4.17
N ASP A 23 3.81 -1.88 3.55
CA ASP A 23 3.18 -3.09 3.01
C ASP A 23 2.73 -3.99 4.18
N LEU A 24 1.60 -4.69 4.04
CA LEU A 24 1.10 -5.57 5.09
C LEU A 24 1.79 -6.94 5.05
N ASP A 25 2.27 -7.34 3.87
CA ASP A 25 2.94 -8.61 3.61
C ASP A 25 2.16 -9.82 4.18
N CYS A 26 0.84 -9.81 3.99
CA CYS A 26 -0.11 -10.85 4.43
C CYS A 26 -0.24 -11.04 5.96
N HIS A 27 0.27 -10.11 6.76
CA HIS A 27 0.05 -10.10 8.21
C HIS A 27 -1.36 -9.65 8.60
N VAL A 28 -1.71 -9.84 9.87
CA VAL A 28 -2.93 -9.28 10.45
C VAL A 28 -2.74 -7.77 10.68
N ALA A 29 -3.58 -6.97 10.03
CA ALA A 29 -3.48 -5.51 10.04
C ALA A 29 -3.56 -4.93 11.46
N GLU A 30 -4.46 -5.44 12.30
CA GLU A 30 -4.63 -4.96 13.68
C GLU A 30 -3.39 -5.20 14.55
N GLU A 31 -2.73 -6.34 14.38
CA GLU A 31 -1.53 -6.69 15.13
C GLU A 31 -0.35 -5.81 14.71
N ARG A 32 -0.18 -5.61 13.40
CA ARG A 32 0.85 -4.70 12.86
C ARG A 32 0.56 -3.26 13.28
N GLU A 33 -0.68 -2.79 13.20
CA GLU A 33 -1.05 -1.44 13.64
C GLU A 33 -0.66 -1.21 15.11
N LYS A 34 -1.04 -2.16 15.97
CA LYS A 34 -0.71 -2.11 17.40
C LYS A 34 0.80 -2.06 17.62
N LEU A 35 1.57 -2.90 16.93
CA LEU A 35 3.03 -2.91 17.03
C LEU A 35 3.63 -1.55 16.67
N PHE A 36 3.23 -0.97 15.53
CA PHE A 36 3.72 0.34 15.11
C PHE A 36 3.34 1.43 16.11
N ARG A 37 2.08 1.43 16.58
CA ARG A 37 1.56 2.39 17.55
C ARG A 37 2.31 2.33 18.88
N ASP A 38 2.46 1.13 19.46
CA ASP A 38 3.17 0.93 20.73
C ASP A 38 4.63 1.37 20.61
N THR A 39 5.27 1.06 19.48
CA THR A 39 6.65 1.44 19.22
C THR A 39 6.83 2.96 19.10
N ILE A 40 5.92 3.64 18.40
CA ILE A 40 5.95 5.11 18.27
C ILE A 40 5.67 5.77 19.63
N ASN A 41 4.66 5.30 20.36
CA ASN A 41 4.33 5.82 21.69
C ASN A 41 5.48 5.68 22.68
N ALA A 42 6.24 4.58 22.63
CA ALA A 42 7.43 4.41 23.45
C ALA A 42 8.48 5.50 23.19
N VAL A 43 8.66 5.93 21.94
CA VAL A 43 9.56 7.04 21.59
C VAL A 43 8.98 8.36 22.07
N LEU A 44 7.70 8.63 21.83
CA LEU A 44 7.05 9.89 22.24
C LEU A 44 7.02 10.05 23.77
N GLY A 45 6.97 8.97 24.53
CA GLY A 45 7.10 8.98 25.99
C GLY A 45 8.43 9.55 26.50
N GLU A 46 9.48 9.55 25.66
CA GLU A 46 10.77 10.19 25.97
C GLU A 46 10.72 11.73 25.82
N PHE A 47 9.68 12.28 25.16
CA PHE A 47 9.53 13.70 24.82
C PHE A 47 8.14 14.23 25.23
N PRO A 48 7.89 14.48 26.54
CA PRO A 48 6.56 14.83 27.05
C PRO A 48 5.98 16.13 26.47
N ASP A 49 6.82 17.10 26.10
CA ASP A 49 6.40 18.38 25.51
C ASP A 49 5.98 18.24 24.02
N MET A 50 6.17 17.07 23.42
CA MET A 50 5.88 16.79 22.02
C MET A 50 4.76 15.76 21.83
N GLN A 51 3.97 15.46 22.87
CA GLN A 51 2.85 14.53 22.74
C GLN A 51 1.74 15.11 21.84
N SER A 52 1.38 14.37 20.80
CA SER A 52 0.26 14.66 19.92
C SER A 52 -0.46 13.36 19.58
N ASP A 53 -1.79 13.38 19.70
CA ASP A 53 -2.66 12.24 19.39
C ASP A 53 -2.85 12.04 17.87
N ARG A 54 -2.22 12.87 17.05
CA ARG A 54 -2.38 12.87 15.60
C ARG A 54 -1.42 11.87 14.96
N MET A 55 -1.84 10.62 14.96
CA MET A 55 -1.13 9.51 14.32
C MET A 55 -2.08 8.68 13.47
N VAL A 56 -1.73 8.51 12.19
CA VAL A 56 -2.45 7.68 11.22
C VAL A 56 -1.50 6.58 10.74
N ILE A 57 -1.92 5.33 10.91
CA ILE A 57 -1.19 4.16 10.46
C ILE A 57 -2.07 3.45 9.44
N GLY A 58 -1.51 3.17 8.26
CA GLY A 58 -2.17 2.42 7.20
C GLY A 58 -1.25 1.36 6.62
N PHE A 59 -1.87 0.36 6.00
CA PHE A 59 -1.14 -0.71 5.33
C PHE A 59 -1.67 -0.89 3.91
N ALA A 60 -0.76 -1.10 2.97
CA ALA A 60 -1.10 -1.59 1.66
C ALA A 60 -1.16 -3.12 1.72
N ALA A 61 -2.35 -3.69 1.53
CA ALA A 61 -2.56 -5.13 1.68
C ALA A 61 -2.76 -5.83 0.33
N PRO A 62 -2.11 -6.98 0.10
CA PRO A 62 -0.90 -7.41 0.80
C PRO A 62 0.29 -6.48 0.56
N GLU A 63 0.32 -5.79 -0.57
CA GLU A 63 1.30 -4.77 -0.95
C GLU A 63 0.61 -3.70 -1.81
N ILE A 64 1.29 -2.58 -2.07
CA ILE A 64 0.74 -1.42 -2.80
C ILE A 64 0.21 -1.74 -4.21
N GLU A 65 0.73 -2.78 -4.86
CA GLU A 65 0.25 -3.25 -6.16
C GLU A 65 -1.22 -3.70 -6.13
N ALA A 66 -1.76 -4.09 -4.96
CA ALA A 66 -3.18 -4.44 -4.83
C ALA A 66 -4.10 -3.28 -5.19
N TRP A 67 -3.69 -2.04 -4.90
CA TRP A 67 -4.46 -0.85 -5.26
C TRP A 67 -4.46 -0.61 -6.77
N LEU A 68 -3.34 -0.94 -7.43
CA LEU A 68 -3.23 -0.88 -8.88
C LEU A 68 -4.14 -1.92 -9.55
N ILE A 69 -4.20 -3.13 -9.00
CA ILE A 69 -5.11 -4.20 -9.44
C ILE A 69 -6.57 -3.80 -9.21
N ALA A 70 -6.88 -3.19 -8.07
CA ALA A 70 -8.22 -2.71 -7.75
C ALA A 70 -8.75 -1.76 -8.83
N ASP A 71 -7.91 -0.84 -9.31
CA ASP A 71 -8.27 0.13 -10.34
C ASP A 71 -7.58 -0.13 -11.69
N TRP A 72 -7.52 -1.38 -12.11
CA TRP A 72 -6.88 -1.81 -13.36
C TRP A 72 -7.26 -0.95 -14.59
N SER A 73 -8.53 -0.53 -14.66
CA SER A 73 -9.07 0.24 -15.79
C SER A 73 -8.49 1.65 -15.90
N ASN A 74 -8.04 2.26 -14.81
CA ASN A 74 -7.38 3.56 -14.84
C ASN A 74 -5.86 3.47 -14.75
N THR A 75 -5.33 2.36 -14.23
CA THR A 75 -3.88 2.12 -14.12
C THR A 75 -3.36 1.41 -15.38
N PHE A 76 -3.13 0.10 -15.32
CA PHE A 76 -2.53 -0.70 -16.39
C PHE A 76 -3.26 -0.61 -17.73
N ALA A 77 -4.58 -0.47 -17.73
CA ALA A 77 -5.34 -0.40 -18.98
C ALA A 77 -5.14 0.92 -19.76
N LYS A 78 -4.69 1.99 -19.09
CA LYS A 78 -4.42 3.30 -19.72
C LYS A 78 -2.96 3.60 -19.93
N ASP A 79 -2.09 2.97 -19.14
CA ASP A 79 -0.65 3.18 -19.19
C ASP A 79 -0.07 2.84 -20.56
N LEU A 80 0.84 3.68 -21.06
CA LEU A 80 1.39 3.54 -22.41
C LEU A 80 2.13 2.22 -22.64
N ASP A 81 2.79 1.69 -21.60
CA ASP A 81 3.60 0.48 -21.71
C ASP A 81 2.72 -0.77 -21.65
N PHE A 82 1.55 -0.71 -21.00
CA PHE A 82 0.71 -1.88 -20.74
C PHE A 82 -0.62 -1.90 -21.53
N ARG A 83 -1.15 -0.75 -21.96
CA ARG A 83 -2.50 -0.63 -22.56
C ARG A 83 -2.77 -1.52 -23.78
N ALA A 84 -1.74 -1.89 -24.54
CA ALA A 84 -1.93 -2.77 -25.70
C ALA A 84 -2.17 -4.24 -25.29
N HIS A 85 -1.67 -4.63 -24.11
CA HIS A 85 -1.62 -6.01 -23.64
C HIS A 85 -2.32 -6.22 -22.29
N HIS A 86 -2.89 -5.17 -21.70
CA HIS A 86 -3.50 -5.20 -20.37
C HIS A 86 -4.58 -6.29 -20.24
N GLY A 87 -5.29 -6.62 -21.32
CA GLY A 87 -6.32 -7.66 -21.32
C GLY A 87 -5.73 -9.05 -21.10
N ALA A 88 -4.62 -9.34 -21.79
CA ALA A 88 -3.89 -10.59 -21.66
C ALA A 88 -3.21 -10.70 -20.30
N MET A 89 -2.54 -9.64 -19.84
CA MET A 89 -1.96 -9.57 -18.49
C MET A 89 -3.02 -9.82 -17.40
N ARG A 90 -4.18 -9.15 -17.50
CA ARG A 90 -5.29 -9.34 -16.56
C ARG A 90 -5.83 -10.76 -16.59
N HIS A 91 -5.93 -11.36 -17.78
CA HIS A 91 -6.34 -12.75 -17.91
C HIS A 91 -5.35 -13.69 -17.25
N CYS A 92 -4.05 -13.53 -17.50
CA CYS A 92 -2.97 -14.32 -16.89
C CYS A 92 -3.04 -14.25 -15.36
N LEU A 93 -3.04 -13.04 -14.79
CA LEU A 93 -3.15 -12.83 -13.34
C LEU A 93 -4.39 -13.51 -12.74
N ALA A 94 -5.55 -13.40 -13.40
CA ALA A 94 -6.79 -13.95 -12.89
C ALA A 94 -6.89 -15.48 -13.03
N SER A 95 -6.49 -16.02 -14.18
CA SER A 95 -6.73 -17.44 -14.52
C SER A 95 -5.59 -18.36 -14.09
N GLN A 96 -4.35 -17.88 -14.11
CA GLN A 96 -3.16 -18.68 -13.80
C GLN A 96 -2.72 -18.50 -12.34
N HIS A 97 -2.87 -17.30 -11.80
CA HIS A 97 -2.40 -16.97 -10.46
C HIS A 97 -3.52 -16.61 -9.46
N ASN A 98 -4.78 -16.79 -9.85
CA ASN A 98 -5.95 -16.59 -9.00
C ASN A 98 -6.02 -15.20 -8.33
N VAL A 99 -5.49 -14.17 -8.99
CA VAL A 99 -5.54 -12.80 -8.49
C VAL A 99 -6.96 -12.26 -8.62
N SER A 100 -7.56 -11.86 -7.48
CA SER A 100 -8.88 -11.22 -7.46
C SER A 100 -8.80 -9.74 -7.83
N PHE A 101 -9.54 -9.32 -8.85
CA PHE A 101 -9.70 -7.91 -9.23
C PHE A 101 -10.87 -7.20 -8.51
N ALA A 102 -11.64 -7.97 -7.74
CA ALA A 102 -12.74 -7.48 -6.92
C ALA A 102 -12.31 -7.30 -5.46
N GLU A 103 -11.41 -8.16 -4.98
CA GLU A 103 -10.93 -8.22 -3.59
C GLU A 103 -9.40 -8.42 -3.55
N PRO A 104 -8.61 -7.49 -4.12
CA PRO A 104 -7.17 -7.68 -4.29
C PRO A 104 -6.38 -7.70 -2.97
N GLU A 105 -6.94 -7.16 -1.89
CA GLU A 105 -6.29 -7.19 -0.56
C GLU A 105 -6.24 -8.59 0.06
N ASN A 106 -7.03 -9.54 -0.45
CA ASN A 106 -7.05 -10.93 0.03
C ASN A 106 -6.03 -11.83 -0.70
N PHE A 107 -5.12 -11.24 -1.49
CA PHE A 107 -4.17 -12.02 -2.28
C PHE A 107 -3.10 -12.69 -1.41
N SER A 108 -2.81 -13.95 -1.73
CA SER A 108 -1.84 -14.82 -1.05
C SER A 108 -2.15 -15.09 0.43
N THR A 109 -1.24 -15.79 1.10
CA THR A 109 -1.31 -16.14 2.52
C THR A 109 0.05 -15.91 3.16
N LEU A 110 0.07 -15.71 4.49
CA LEU A 110 1.31 -15.54 5.24
C LEU A 110 2.15 -16.81 5.23
N ASP A 111 3.41 -16.69 4.79
CA ASP A 111 4.46 -17.69 4.93
C ASP A 111 5.29 -17.37 6.17
N GLU A 112 5.02 -18.05 7.29
CA GLU A 112 5.68 -17.84 8.59
C GLU A 112 7.21 -17.98 8.52
N LYS A 113 7.77 -18.70 7.54
CA LYS A 113 9.23 -18.85 7.41
C LYS A 113 9.88 -17.64 6.77
N LYS A 114 9.17 -16.97 5.86
CA LYS A 114 9.64 -15.75 5.20
C LYS A 114 9.26 -14.48 5.98
N ASP A 115 8.31 -14.60 6.91
CA ASP A 115 7.66 -13.46 7.58
C ASP A 115 7.07 -12.48 6.55
N ALA A 116 6.43 -13.04 5.50
CA ALA A 116 5.82 -12.29 4.40
C ALA A 116 4.81 -13.16 3.63
N CYS A 117 4.14 -12.60 2.62
CA CYS A 117 3.31 -13.39 1.71
C CYS A 117 4.08 -14.55 1.05
N GLU A 118 3.39 -15.67 0.87
CA GLU A 118 3.91 -16.84 0.15
C GLU A 118 4.28 -16.48 -1.29
N GLU A 119 3.39 -15.72 -1.95
CA GLU A 119 3.54 -15.17 -3.30
C GLU A 119 3.49 -13.65 -3.26
N LYS A 120 4.31 -13.00 -4.10
CA LYS A 120 4.31 -11.54 -4.24
C LYS A 120 3.51 -11.13 -5.46
N LEU A 121 2.49 -10.32 -5.28
CA LEU A 121 1.66 -9.78 -6.35
C LEU A 121 2.52 -8.99 -7.36
N SER A 122 3.51 -8.25 -6.90
CA SER A 122 4.47 -7.54 -7.74
C SER A 122 5.32 -8.47 -8.61
N ALA A 123 5.66 -9.67 -8.12
CA ALA A 123 6.37 -10.67 -8.93
C ALA A 123 5.46 -11.24 -10.03
N LEU A 124 4.20 -11.53 -9.71
CA LEU A 124 3.22 -11.99 -10.70
C LEU A 124 2.93 -10.95 -11.77
N ILE A 125 2.87 -9.67 -11.38
CA ILE A 125 2.73 -8.56 -12.34
C ILE A 125 3.96 -8.49 -13.26
N MET A 126 5.17 -8.70 -12.73
CA MET A 126 6.39 -8.73 -13.55
C MET A 126 6.38 -9.88 -14.55
N GLU A 127 5.97 -11.08 -14.11
CA GLU A 127 5.83 -12.25 -14.98
C GLU A 127 4.80 -12.00 -16.08
N ALA A 128 3.58 -11.59 -15.71
CA ALA A 128 2.53 -11.29 -16.67
C ALA A 128 2.92 -10.16 -17.64
N ALA A 129 3.61 -9.12 -17.19
CA ALA A 129 4.08 -8.04 -18.06
C ALA A 129 5.15 -8.52 -19.05
N LEU A 130 6.06 -9.39 -18.60
CA LEU A 130 7.10 -9.93 -19.46
C LEU A 130 6.51 -10.89 -20.49
N ASP A 131 5.65 -11.81 -20.07
CA ASP A 131 5.14 -12.88 -20.94
C ASP A 131 4.07 -12.36 -21.92
N GLU A 132 3.18 -11.48 -21.46
CA GLU A 132 2.03 -11.04 -22.28
C GLU A 132 2.29 -9.74 -23.05
N ALA A 133 3.19 -8.89 -22.55
CA ALA A 133 3.48 -7.58 -23.13
C ALA A 133 4.93 -7.43 -23.61
N ASN A 134 5.84 -8.36 -23.27
CA ASN A 134 7.27 -8.21 -23.46
C ASN A 134 7.81 -6.90 -22.87
N VAL A 135 7.26 -6.49 -21.72
CA VAL A 135 7.62 -5.27 -20.98
C VAL A 135 8.13 -5.66 -19.60
N HIS A 136 9.24 -5.05 -19.19
CA HIS A 136 9.77 -5.22 -17.85
C HIS A 136 9.05 -4.28 -16.88
N TYR A 137 8.16 -4.83 -16.05
CA TYR A 137 7.58 -4.08 -14.95
C TYR A 137 8.67 -3.73 -13.92
N SER A 138 8.74 -2.46 -13.55
CA SER A 138 9.68 -1.93 -12.57
C SER A 138 8.92 -1.22 -11.46
N LYS A 139 9.00 -1.73 -10.23
CA LYS A 139 8.34 -1.12 -9.06
C LYS A 139 8.78 0.34 -8.87
N ALA A 140 10.04 0.66 -9.14
CA ALA A 140 10.56 2.01 -8.94
C ALA A 140 10.05 3.03 -9.97
N VAL A 141 9.64 2.57 -11.15
CA VAL A 141 9.24 3.45 -12.27
C VAL A 141 7.72 3.41 -12.48
N HIS A 142 7.16 2.21 -12.57
CA HIS A 142 5.77 2.01 -12.95
C HIS A 142 4.83 2.16 -11.75
N THR A 143 5.16 1.63 -10.57
CA THR A 143 4.26 1.74 -9.39
C THR A 143 3.90 3.21 -9.09
N PRO A 144 4.85 4.16 -8.98
CA PRO A 144 4.50 5.57 -8.72
C PRO A 144 3.69 6.21 -9.84
N ARG A 145 4.02 5.90 -11.10
CA ARG A 145 3.31 6.43 -12.28
C ARG A 145 1.86 5.94 -12.30
N LEU A 146 1.65 4.65 -12.09
CA LEU A 146 0.32 4.04 -12.07
C LEU A 146 -0.52 4.52 -10.88
N LEU A 147 0.09 4.74 -9.71
CA LEU A 147 -0.61 5.30 -8.54
C LEU A 147 -1.15 6.71 -8.80
N GLN A 148 -0.50 7.51 -9.64
CA GLN A 148 -0.99 8.85 -9.99
C GLN A 148 -2.27 8.81 -10.84
N GLU A 149 -2.48 7.74 -11.61
CA GLU A 149 -3.67 7.56 -12.45
C GLU A 149 -4.83 6.89 -11.71
N MET A 150 -4.56 6.35 -10.51
CA MET A 150 -5.52 5.63 -9.68
C MET A 150 -6.64 6.55 -9.19
N LEU A 151 -7.89 6.08 -9.33
CA LEU A 151 -9.06 6.76 -8.80
C LEU A 151 -9.43 6.21 -7.42
N VAL A 152 -9.26 7.05 -6.41
CA VAL A 152 -9.61 6.75 -5.00
C VAL A 152 -11.01 6.14 -4.83
N PRO A 153 -12.08 6.63 -5.47
CA PRO A 153 -13.41 6.02 -5.31
C PRO A 153 -13.49 4.56 -5.75
N VAL A 154 -12.70 4.16 -6.77
CA VAL A 154 -12.66 2.77 -7.25
C VAL A 154 -11.97 1.87 -6.24
N VAL A 155 -10.80 2.31 -5.74
CA VAL A 155 -10.01 1.54 -4.77
C VAL A 155 -10.74 1.41 -3.44
N ILE A 156 -11.34 2.49 -2.93
CA ILE A 156 -12.21 2.44 -1.74
C ILE A 156 -13.30 1.38 -1.90
N GLY A 157 -13.86 1.20 -3.09
CA GLY A 157 -14.91 0.21 -3.35
C GLY A 157 -14.46 -1.25 -3.15
N LYS A 158 -13.17 -1.55 -3.32
CA LYS A 158 -12.62 -2.91 -3.42
C LYS A 158 -11.59 -3.27 -2.34
N CYS A 159 -11.00 -2.26 -1.70
CA CYS A 159 -9.91 -2.39 -0.76
C CYS A 159 -10.36 -1.86 0.62
N PRO A 160 -10.93 -2.73 1.49
CA PRO A 160 -11.35 -2.36 2.84
C PRO A 160 -10.28 -1.68 3.70
N LEU A 161 -9.03 -2.15 3.69
CA LEU A 161 -7.95 -1.57 4.49
C LEU A 161 -7.55 -0.20 3.95
N PHE A 162 -7.42 -0.05 2.63
CA PHE A 162 -7.26 1.26 2.02
C PHE A 162 -8.42 2.21 2.39
N ARG A 163 -9.67 1.75 2.31
CA ARG A 163 -10.85 2.56 2.67
C ARG A 163 -10.78 3.05 4.10
N GLN A 164 -10.40 2.19 5.05
CA GLN A 164 -10.28 2.58 6.45
C GLN A 164 -9.17 3.62 6.62
N TRP A 165 -7.97 3.34 6.10
CA TRP A 165 -6.84 4.26 6.18
C TRP A 165 -7.15 5.63 5.56
N TYR A 166 -7.74 5.64 4.36
CA TYR A 166 -8.09 6.87 3.66
C TYR A 166 -9.09 7.73 4.45
N ARG A 167 -10.10 7.11 5.06
CA ARG A 167 -11.07 7.82 5.93
C ARG A 167 -10.42 8.41 7.18
N GLU A 168 -9.44 7.74 7.76
CA GLU A 168 -8.68 8.30 8.88
C GLU A 168 -7.83 9.48 8.42
N LEU A 169 -7.19 9.38 7.26
CA LEU A 169 -6.40 10.45 6.67
C LEU A 169 -7.25 11.70 6.34
N GLU A 170 -8.47 11.52 5.80
CA GLU A 170 -9.39 12.61 5.47
C GLU A 170 -9.74 13.50 6.66
N LYS A 171 -9.69 12.99 7.90
CA LYS A 171 -9.93 13.79 9.11
C LYS A 171 -8.89 14.90 9.30
N PHE A 172 -7.75 14.80 8.63
CA PHE A 172 -6.63 15.74 8.70
C PHE A 172 -6.52 16.64 7.47
N ILE A 173 -7.30 16.39 6.42
CA ILE A 173 -7.33 17.23 5.21
C ILE A 173 -8.28 18.41 5.49
N PRO A 174 -7.83 19.66 5.33
CA PRO A 174 -8.72 20.82 5.43
C PRO A 174 -9.89 20.67 4.46
N GLN A 175 -11.12 20.71 4.96
CA GLN A 175 -12.29 20.82 4.10
C GLN A 175 -12.31 22.26 3.57
N GLU A 176 -12.08 22.44 2.27
CA GLU A 176 -12.33 23.73 1.62
C GLU A 176 -13.82 24.04 1.78
N GLN A 177 -14.13 25.11 2.52
CA GLN A 177 -15.49 25.66 2.66
C GLN A 177 -15.81 26.58 1.48
#